data_AF-A0A2N8C2E8-F1
#
_entry.id   AF-A0A2N8C2E8-F1
#
_cell.length_a   1.000
_cell.length_b   1.000
_cell.length_c   1.000
_cell.angle_alpha   90.00
_cell.angle_beta   90.00
_cell.angle_gamma   90.00
#
_symmetry.space_group_name_H-M   'P 1'
#
loop_
_entity.id
_entity.type
_entity.pdbx_description
1 polymer ?
#
loop_
_entity_poly.entity_id
_entity_poly.type
_entity_poly.pdbx_seq_one_letter_code
_entity_poly.pdbx_strand_id
1 'polypeptide(L)' 'MSLDKPNQELRRELKDIASGLEQAASKVPSLTKGCQGEEVTTVLKLIAKLYEDADRLAALADEVKAGRIARAKAE' A
#
# COMPACT_ATOMS: atom_id res chain seq x y z
N MET A 1 -5.82 -14.08 -21.73
CA MET A 1 -7.05 -13.69 -21.02
C MET A 1 -6.90 -12.22 -20.65
N SER A 2 -7.48 -11.35 -21.46
CA SER A 2 -7.41 -9.90 -21.28
C SER A 2 -8.22 -9.51 -20.05
N LEU A 3 -7.58 -8.88 -19.06
CA LEU A 3 -8.29 -8.27 -17.94
C LEU A 3 -9.30 -7.26 -18.50
N ASP A 4 -10.56 -7.38 -18.10
CA ASP A 4 -11.59 -6.40 -18.36
C ASP A 4 -11.08 -5.00 -17.96
N LYS A 5 -11.33 -3.96 -18.77
CA LYS A 5 -10.88 -2.56 -18.52
C LYS A 5 -10.97 -2.13 -17.04
N PRO A 6 -12.08 -2.37 -16.31
CA PRO A 6 -12.17 -1.99 -14.90
C PRO A 6 -11.16 -2.70 -13.98
N ASN A 7 -10.78 -3.95 -14.28
CA ASN A 7 -9.75 -4.66 -13.51
C ASN A 7 -8.34 -4.13 -13.79
N GLN A 8 -8.09 -3.59 -14.99
CA GLN A 8 -6.82 -2.93 -15.30
C GLN A 8 -6.70 -1.58 -14.60
N GLU A 9 -7.79 -0.81 -14.56
CA GLU A 9 -7.86 0.49 -13.89
C GLU A 9 -7.71 0.33 -12.38
N LEU A 10 -8.46 -0.61 -11.77
CA LEU A 10 -8.33 -0.94 -10.35
C LEU A 10 -6.92 -1.40 -9.98
N ARG A 11 -6.30 -2.26 -10.81
CA ARG A 11 -4.91 -2.68 -10.57
C ARG A 11 -3.96 -1.50 -10.58
N ARG A 12 -4.17 -0.55 -11.50
CA ARG A 12 -3.33 0.63 -11.63
C ARG A 12 -3.48 1.54 -10.42
N GLU A 13 -4.71 1.83 -10.01
CA GLU A 13 -4.98 2.62 -8.80
C GLU A 13 -4.39 1.98 -7.54
N LEU A 14 -4.52 0.67 -7.35
CA LEU A 14 -3.92 -0.03 -6.22
C LEU A 14 -2.39 0.11 -6.19
N LYS A 15 -1.73 0.03 -7.35
CA LYS A 15 -0.28 0.23 -7.47
C LYS A 15 0.13 1.68 -7.25
N ASP A 16 -0.65 2.63 -7.76
CA ASP A 16 -0.38 4.05 -7.57
C ASP A 16 -0.53 4.45 -6.09
N ILE A 17 -1.53 3.91 -5.38
CA ILE A 17 -1.70 4.12 -3.92
C ILE A 17 -0.55 3.47 -3.14
N ALA A 18 -0.15 2.23 -3.47
CA ALA A 18 0.97 1.57 -2.81
C ALA A 18 2.28 2.36 -2.97
N SER A 19 2.58 2.81 -4.19
CA SER A 19 3.75 3.65 -4.46
C SER A 19 3.68 5.01 -3.76
N GLY A 20 2.49 5.61 -3.68
CA GLY A 20 2.25 6.83 -2.91
C GLY A 20 2.51 6.64 -1.41
N LEU A 21 2.07 5.52 -0.83
CA LEU A 21 2.34 5.18 0.57
C LEU A 21 3.85 5.01 0.82
N GLU A 22 4.56 4.33 -0.09
CA GLU A 22 5.99 4.09 0.01
C GLU A 22 6.80 5.41 -0.08
N GLN A 23 6.39 6.31 -0.98
CA GLN A 23 6.96 7.66 -1.07
C GLN A 23 6.64 8.51 0.17
N ALA A 24 5.46 8.36 0.76
CA ALA A 24 5.12 9.06 1.99
C ALA A 24 5.98 8.54 3.14
N ALA A 25 6.04 7.21 3.32
CA ALA A 25 6.82 6.52 4.34
C ALA A 25 8.32 6.87 4.27
N SER A 26 8.90 6.95 3.07
CA SER A 26 10.32 7.34 2.89
C SER A 26 10.62 8.81 3.23
N LYS A 27 9.63 9.70 3.24
CA LYS A 27 9.79 11.12 3.65
C LYS A 27 9.71 11.31 5.17
N VAL A 28 9.02 10.44 5.89
CA VAL A 28 8.83 10.55 7.35
C VAL A 28 10.13 10.51 8.18
N PRO A 29 11.14 9.67 7.85
CA PRO A 29 12.46 9.71 8.50
C PRO A 29 13.16 11.07 8.37
N SER A 30 12.91 11.79 7.27
CA SER A 30 13.51 13.11 7.02
C SER A 30 12.83 14.20 7.87
N LEU A 31 11.53 14.06 8.13
CA LEU A 31 10.75 14.95 8.99
C LEU A 31 11.01 14.70 10.49
N THR A 32 11.42 13.48 10.86
CA THR A 32 11.74 13.10 12.24
C THR A 32 13.20 13.33 12.63
N LYS A 33 14.02 13.95 11.77
CA LYS A 33 15.44 14.27 12.04
C LYS A 33 15.70 15.19 13.25
N GLY A 34 14.68 15.57 14.02
CA GLY A 34 14.81 16.27 15.31
C GLY A 34 13.98 15.68 16.45
N CYS A 35 13.23 14.59 16.22
CA CYS A 35 12.46 13.92 17.28
C CYS A 35 13.41 13.07 18.13
N GLN A 36 13.25 13.10 19.46
CA GLN A 36 13.98 12.26 20.40
C GLN A 36 12.98 11.46 21.26
N GLY A 37 13.37 10.25 21.68
CA GLY A 37 12.57 9.44 22.60
C GLY A 37 11.47 8.60 21.95
N GLU A 38 10.40 8.35 22.70
CA GLU A 38 9.31 7.42 22.36
C GLU A 38 8.59 7.76 21.04
N GLU A 39 8.52 9.04 20.69
CA GLU A 39 7.89 9.52 19.45
C GLU A 39 8.57 8.98 18.19
N VAL A 40 9.91 8.85 18.19
CA VAL A 40 10.65 8.26 17.06
C VAL A 40 10.26 6.80 16.87
N THR A 41 10.09 6.07 17.97
CA THR A 41 9.70 4.65 17.93
C THR A 41 8.28 4.50 17.40
N THR A 42 7.36 5.37 17.83
CA THR A 42 5.98 5.40 17.33
C THR A 42 5.94 5.71 15.84
N VAL A 43 6.75 6.67 15.38
CA VAL A 43 6.85 7.01 13.95
C VAL A 43 7.45 5.86 13.13
N LEU A 44 8.49 5.20 13.62
CA LEU A 44 9.07 4.03 12.95
C LEU A 44 8.09 2.87 12.85
N LYS A 45 7.28 2.62 13.90
CA LYS A 45 6.19 1.63 13.85
C LYS A 45 5.12 2.01 12.83
N LEU A 46 4.78 3.30 12.73
CA LEU A 46 3.81 3.79 11.76
C LEU A 46 4.33 3.60 10.32
N ILE A 47 5.61 3.89 10.08
CA ILE A 47 6.30 3.66 8.81
C ILE A 47 6.29 2.17 8.45
N ALA A 48 6.64 1.29 9.39
CA ALA A 48 6.63 -0.15 9.16
C ALA A 48 5.24 -0.64 8.73
N LYS A 49 4.18 -0.17 9.41
CA LYS A 49 2.80 -0.48 9.04
C LYS A 49 2.42 0.04 7.65
N LEU A 50 2.89 1.23 7.27
CA LEU A 50 2.66 1.77 5.92
C LEU A 50 3.31 0.89 4.84
N TYR A 51 4.51 0.37 5.06
CA TYR A 51 5.14 -0.59 4.15
C TYR A 51 4.34 -1.90 4.08
N GLU A 52 3.89 -2.45 5.22
CA GLU A 52 3.04 -3.66 5.23
C GLU A 52 1.72 -3.46 4.46
N ASP A 53 1.07 -2.30 4.63
CA ASP A 53 -0.16 -1.97 3.90
C ASP A 53 0.10 -1.79 2.39
N ALA A 54 1.25 -1.22 2.01
CA ALA A 54 1.66 -1.09 0.60
C ALA A 54 1.93 -2.45 -0.06
N ASP A 55 2.65 -3.35 0.62
CA ASP A 55 2.87 -4.73 0.18
C ASP A 55 1.54 -5.47 0.02
N ARG A 56 0.61 -5.30 0.96
CA ARG A 56 -0.72 -5.92 0.91
C ARG A 56 -1.54 -5.38 -0.27
N LEU A 57 -1.47 -4.07 -0.56
CA LEU A 57 -2.10 -3.48 -1.75
C LEU A 57 -1.49 -4.01 -3.04
N ALA A 58 -0.17 -4.20 -3.10
CA ALA A 58 0.51 -4.79 -4.24
C ALA A 58 0.07 -6.25 -4.47
N ALA A 59 -0.03 -7.05 -3.41
CA ALA A 59 -0.54 -8.41 -3.47
C ALA A 59 -2.00 -8.46 -3.97
N LEU A 60 -2.87 -7.57 -3.49
CA LEU A 60 -4.24 -7.43 -3.98
C LEU A 60 -4.30 -7.06 -5.46
N ALA A 61 -3.41 -6.17 -5.92
CA ALA A 61 -3.31 -5.82 -7.33
C ALA A 61 -2.92 -7.03 -8.21
N ASP A 62 -2.04 -7.90 -7.71
CA ASP A 62 -1.66 -9.13 -8.41
C ASP A 62 -2.76 -10.21 -8.37
N GLU A 63 -3.57 -10.27 -7.31
CA GLU A 63 -4.79 -11.10 -7.25
C GLU A 63 -5.86 -10.63 -8.25
N VAL A 64 -6.07 -9.31 -8.34
CA VAL A 64 -6.94 -8.67 -9.36
C VAL A 64 -6.46 -9.04 -10.75
N LYS A 65 -5.15 -8.96 -11.02
CA LYS A 65 -4.54 -9.35 -12.30
C LYS A 65 -4.78 -10.83 -12.62
N ALA A 66 -4.71 -11.69 -11.61
CA ALA A 66 -4.91 -13.13 -11.78
C ALA A 66 -6.40 -13.50 -11.96
N GLY A 67 -7.33 -12.54 -11.92
CA GLY A 67 -8.77 -12.81 -11.93
C GLY A 67 -9.25 -13.56 -10.69
N ARG A 68 -8.43 -13.61 -9.63
CA ARG A 68 -8.68 -14.30 -8.36
C ARG A 68 -9.27 -13.35 -7.33
N ILE A 69 -10.11 -12.39 -7.74
CA ILE A 69 -10.84 -11.55 -6.80
C ILE A 69 -11.94 -12.41 -6.18
N ALA A 70 -11.58 -13.19 -5.16
CA ALA A 70 -12.49 -13.97 -4.34
C ALA A 70 -13.14 -13.10 -3.26
N ARG A 71 -13.41 -11.82 -3.55
CA ARG A 71 -14.41 -11.06 -2.77
C ARG A 71 -15.75 -11.63 -3.19
N ALA A 72 -16.14 -12.73 -2.55
CA ALA A 72 -17.54 -13.09 -2.41
C ALA A 72 -18.28 -11.79 -2.06
N LYS A 73 -19.32 -11.48 -2.84
CA LYS A 73 -20.26 -10.40 -2.51
C LYS A 73 -20.47 -10.41 -1.00
N ALA A 74 -20.11 -9.31 -0.34
CA ALA A 74 -20.78 -9.00 0.90
C ALA A 74 -22.25 -8.82 0.50
N GLU A 75 -23.08 -9.76 0.95
CA GLU A 75 -24.54 -9.72 0.83
C GLU A 75 -25.11 -8.55 1.62
#